data_AF-A0A941QP89-F1
#
_entry.id   AF-A0A941QP89-F1
#
_cell.length_a   1.000
_cell.length_b   1.000
_cell.length_c   1.000
_cell.angle_alpha   90.00
_cell.angle_beta   90.00
_cell.angle_gamma   90.00
#
_symmetry.space_group_name_H-M   'P 1'
#
loop_
_entity.id
_entity.type
_entity.pdbx_description
1 polymer ?
#
loop_
_entity_poly.entity_id
_entity_poly.type
_entity_poly.pdbx_seq_one_letter_code
_entity_poly.pdbx_strand_id
1 'polypeptide(L)'
;MNEVIEIIVYRFDELSDAARDKARVWYCEGGFGDDWYDAVYEDFQRVAEILGLNLKTRTVRLMGGGTRQDPCIWFRGFWSQGDGACFETFYAYRKGAPRLVREYAPKDTELHCIADALQAIQRRNFYQLRAEASHRGHYCHEHCMGISVERDSPTYQDMTADAEEGVIEALRDLARWLYRQLEREYEYLSSDEVVDEAITANGYTFTETGQRFG
;
A
#
# COMPACT_ATOMS: atom_id res chain seq x y z
N MET A 1 -23.14 24.26 37.99
CA MET A 1 -24.46 23.59 37.95
C MET A 1 -24.43 22.78 36.68
N ASN A 2 -24.52 21.46 36.78
CA ASN A 2 -24.44 20.60 35.60
C ASN A 2 -25.86 20.25 35.18
N GLU A 3 -26.14 20.34 33.89
CA GLU A 3 -27.39 19.91 33.28
C GLU A 3 -27.20 18.53 32.65
N VAL A 4 -28.21 17.67 32.77
CA VAL A 4 -28.21 16.30 32.22
C VAL A 4 -29.25 16.25 31.10
N ILE A 5 -28.86 15.67 29.96
CA ILE A 5 -29.74 15.45 28.80
C ILE A 5 -29.88 13.93 28.61
N GLU A 6 -31.10 13.42 28.58
CA GLU A 6 -31.41 12.04 28.19
C GLU A 6 -31.61 11.96 26.68
N ILE A 7 -30.95 11.01 26.03
CA ILE A 7 -31.04 10.77 24.59
C ILE A 7 -31.20 9.27 24.36
N ILE A 8 -32.18 8.89 23.52
CA ILE A 8 -32.37 7.51 23.07
C ILE A 8 -31.38 7.24 21.94
N VAL A 9 -30.65 6.14 22.07
CA VAL A 9 -29.70 5.66 21.06
C VAL A 9 -30.04 4.24 20.65
N TYR A 10 -29.68 3.91 19.42
CA TYR A 10 -30.00 2.67 18.74
C TYR A 10 -28.72 1.96 18.33
N ARG A 11 -28.76 0.63 18.35
CA ARG A 11 -27.77 -0.22 17.69
C ARG A 11 -28.04 -0.27 16.19
N PHE A 12 -27.03 -0.68 15.43
CA PHE A 12 -27.11 -0.69 13.96
C PHE A 12 -28.25 -1.57 13.42
N ASP A 13 -28.52 -2.72 14.06
CA ASP A 13 -29.61 -3.62 13.71
C ASP A 13 -31.01 -3.04 14.01
N GLU A 14 -31.10 -2.04 14.88
CA GLU A 14 -32.35 -1.37 15.26
C GLU A 14 -32.68 -0.17 14.34
N LEU A 15 -31.74 0.25 13.47
CA LEU A 15 -31.92 1.38 12.56
C LEU A 15 -32.80 1.02 11.35
N SER A 16 -33.53 2.03 10.86
CA SER A 16 -34.13 1.98 9.52
C SER A 16 -33.07 1.94 8.42
N ASP A 17 -33.42 1.46 7.22
CA ASP A 17 -32.46 1.35 6.10
C ASP A 17 -31.79 2.70 5.78
N ALA A 18 -32.56 3.80 5.74
CA ALA A 18 -32.02 5.14 5.49
C ALA A 18 -31.10 5.64 6.61
N ALA A 19 -31.29 5.17 7.85
CA ALA A 19 -30.42 5.48 8.97
C ALA A 19 -29.15 4.61 8.96
N ARG A 20 -29.24 3.35 8.50
CA ARG A 20 -28.08 2.48 8.27
C ARG A 20 -27.17 3.07 7.20
N ASP A 21 -27.72 3.56 6.10
CA ASP A 21 -26.92 4.20 5.04
C ASP A 21 -26.12 5.40 5.57
N LYS A 22 -26.71 6.22 6.44
CA LYS A 22 -26.00 7.33 7.10
C LYS A 22 -24.92 6.85 8.06
N ALA A 23 -25.18 5.78 8.81
CA ALA A 23 -24.18 5.17 9.68
C ALA A 23 -23.01 4.58 8.89
N ARG A 24 -23.27 3.97 7.73
CA ARG A 24 -22.23 3.48 6.80
C ARG A 24 -21.38 4.63 6.25
N VAL A 25 -22.00 5.71 5.77
CA VAL A 25 -21.28 6.90 5.29
C VAL A 25 -20.36 7.44 6.38
N TRP A 26 -20.87 7.60 7.61
CA TRP A 26 -20.05 8.02 8.75
C TRP A 26 -18.85 7.09 8.98
N TYR A 27 -19.05 5.78 8.89
CA TYR A 27 -17.98 4.81 9.07
C TYR A 27 -16.96 4.85 7.92
N CYS A 28 -17.41 5.04 6.68
CA CYS A 28 -16.52 5.15 5.52
C CYS A 28 -15.70 6.45 5.51
N GLU A 29 -16.20 7.54 6.11
CA GLU A 29 -15.50 8.83 6.17
C GLU A 29 -14.33 8.85 7.17
N GLY A 30 -14.23 7.88 8.09
CA GLY A 30 -13.13 7.84 9.06
C GLY A 30 -13.20 6.77 10.15
N GLY A 31 -14.13 5.83 10.06
CA GLY A 31 -14.34 4.74 11.01
C GLY A 31 -13.38 3.55 10.87
N PHE A 32 -12.69 3.41 9.73
CA PHE A 32 -11.69 2.34 9.51
C PHE A 32 -10.40 2.52 10.32
N GLY A 33 -10.15 3.73 10.82
CA GLY A 33 -8.88 4.10 11.45
C GLY A 33 -7.79 4.47 10.43
N ASP A 34 -6.76 5.17 10.92
CA ASP A 34 -5.69 5.74 10.09
C ASP A 34 -4.69 4.70 9.54
N ASP A 35 -4.83 3.42 9.93
CA ASP A 35 -3.86 2.34 9.70
C ASP A 35 -4.45 1.18 8.86
N TRP A 36 -5.58 1.40 8.17
CA TRP A 36 -6.27 0.36 7.38
C TRP A 36 -5.38 -0.31 6.30
N TYR A 37 -4.34 0.38 5.83
CA TYR A 37 -3.41 -0.10 4.82
C TYR A 37 -2.25 -0.94 5.39
N ASP A 38 -2.15 -1.10 6.71
CA ASP A 38 -1.00 -1.76 7.36
C ASP A 38 -0.80 -3.19 6.84
N ALA A 39 -1.88 -3.96 6.67
CA ALA A 39 -1.80 -5.32 6.14
C ALA A 39 -1.24 -5.36 4.70
N VAL A 40 -1.64 -4.40 3.86
CA VAL A 40 -1.13 -4.26 2.48
C VAL A 40 0.34 -3.85 2.50
N TYR A 41 0.74 -2.97 3.41
CA TYR A 41 2.13 -2.55 3.57
C TYR A 41 3.02 -3.69 4.07
N GLU A 42 2.55 -4.52 4.98
CA GLU A 42 3.26 -5.72 5.45
C GLU A 42 3.44 -6.74 4.31
N ASP A 43 2.39 -7.01 3.53
CA ASP A 43 2.47 -7.89 2.36
C ASP A 43 3.46 -7.33 1.31
N PHE A 44 3.37 -6.04 1.01
CA PHE A 44 4.27 -5.38 0.07
C PHE A 44 5.73 -5.43 0.54
N GLN A 45 6.01 -5.23 1.82
CA GLN A 45 7.35 -5.38 2.38
C GLN A 45 7.90 -6.79 2.14
N ARG A 46 7.06 -7.82 2.31
CA ARG A 46 7.46 -9.20 2.07
C ARG A 46 7.74 -9.47 0.59
N VAL A 47 6.89 -8.96 -0.30
CA VAL A 47 7.07 -9.02 -1.75
C VAL A 47 8.36 -8.31 -2.19
N ALA A 48 8.58 -7.09 -1.69
CA ALA A 48 9.78 -6.31 -1.92
C ALA A 48 11.03 -7.10 -1.53
N GLU A 49 11.05 -7.67 -0.33
CA GLU A 49 12.16 -8.49 0.13
C GLU A 49 12.42 -9.65 -0.83
N ILE A 50 11.39 -10.42 -1.22
CA ILE A 50 11.50 -11.56 -2.14
C ILE A 50 12.10 -11.15 -3.49
N LEU A 51 11.72 -9.98 -4.00
CA LEU A 51 12.21 -9.44 -5.26
C LEU A 51 13.64 -8.86 -5.18
N GLY A 52 14.21 -8.73 -3.97
CA GLY A 52 15.54 -8.15 -3.77
C GLY A 52 15.54 -6.64 -3.56
N LEU A 53 14.38 -6.08 -3.18
CA LEU A 53 14.23 -4.70 -2.76
C LEU A 53 14.48 -4.59 -1.26
N ASN A 54 15.21 -3.56 -0.88
CA ASN A 54 15.38 -3.10 0.49
C ASN A 54 14.70 -1.74 0.60
N LEU A 55 13.50 -1.68 1.18
CA LEU A 55 12.75 -0.44 1.30
C LEU A 55 13.48 0.52 2.24
N LYS A 56 13.59 1.78 1.83
CA LYS A 56 14.12 2.82 2.72
C LYS A 56 13.12 3.03 3.86
N THR A 57 13.62 3.48 5.00
CA THR A 57 12.77 3.79 6.15
C THR A 57 12.92 5.25 6.57
N ARG A 58 11.85 5.78 7.15
CA ARG A 58 11.84 7.10 7.78
C ARG A 58 11.57 6.95 9.28
N THR A 59 12.18 7.83 10.05
CA THR A 59 11.93 7.90 11.49
C THR A 59 10.64 8.66 11.76
N VAL A 60 9.67 8.01 12.41
CA VAL A 60 8.42 8.61 12.88
C VAL A 60 8.46 8.77 14.39
N ARG A 61 8.11 9.95 14.88
CA ARG A 61 8.05 10.24 16.32
C ARG A 61 6.69 9.84 16.86
N LEU A 62 6.68 9.08 17.94
CA LEU A 62 5.48 8.66 18.64
C LEU A 62 5.11 9.68 19.72
N MET A 63 3.82 9.79 20.02
CA MET A 63 3.29 10.71 21.04
C MET A 63 3.94 10.51 22.43
N GLY A 64 4.43 9.29 22.73
CA GLY A 64 5.13 8.95 23.97
C GLY A 64 6.64 9.28 24.00
N GLY A 65 7.16 10.04 23.02
CA GLY A 65 8.58 10.42 22.96
C GLY A 65 9.51 9.35 22.36
N GLY A 66 8.98 8.18 22.00
CA GLY A 66 9.70 7.14 21.26
C GLY A 66 9.76 7.41 19.75
N THR A 67 10.52 6.60 19.04
CA THR A 67 10.57 6.63 17.56
C THR A 67 10.32 5.23 16.99
N ARG A 68 9.67 5.17 15.83
CA ARG A 68 9.56 3.96 14.99
C ARG A 68 10.17 4.21 13.61
N GLN A 69 10.56 3.13 12.94
CA GLN A 69 11.00 3.17 11.54
C GLN A 69 9.84 2.70 10.67
N ASP A 70 9.35 3.57 9.80
CA ASP A 70 8.30 3.23 8.84
C ASP A 70 8.90 3.09 7.46
N PRO A 71 8.47 2.09 6.68
CA PRO A 71 8.87 2.00 5.29
C PRO A 71 8.41 3.25 4.53
N CYS A 72 9.27 3.70 3.64
CA CYS A 72 9.02 4.82 2.76
C CYS A 72 8.10 4.36 1.61
N ILE A 73 6.81 4.21 1.93
CA ILE A 73 5.72 3.86 1.03
C ILE A 73 4.68 4.98 1.11
N TRP A 74 4.15 5.39 -0.04
CA TRP A 74 3.14 6.44 -0.12
C TRP A 74 2.11 6.10 -1.19
N PHE A 75 0.87 6.49 -0.92
CA PHE A 75 -0.20 6.46 -1.90
C PHE A 75 -1.09 7.68 -1.72
N ARG A 76 -1.98 7.91 -2.69
CA ARG A 76 -3.00 8.95 -2.60
C ARG A 76 -4.23 8.57 -3.40
N GLY A 77 -5.40 8.81 -2.79
CA GLY A 77 -6.71 8.76 -3.43
C GLY A 77 -7.10 7.39 -3.96
N PHE A 78 -8.19 7.39 -4.74
CA PHE A 78 -8.72 6.32 -5.61
C PHE A 78 -9.64 6.89 -6.72
N TRP A 79 -9.78 8.21 -6.81
CA TRP A 79 -10.89 8.85 -7.53
C TRP A 79 -10.49 10.12 -8.30
N SER A 80 -9.19 10.42 -8.39
CA SER A 80 -8.64 11.59 -9.06
C SER A 80 -7.49 11.22 -10.02
N GLN A 81 -7.33 12.03 -11.06
CA GLN A 81 -6.18 11.90 -11.96
C GLN A 81 -4.88 12.26 -11.20
N GLY A 82 -3.91 11.35 -11.23
CA GLY A 82 -2.65 11.48 -10.49
C GLY A 82 -2.62 10.74 -9.14
N ASP A 83 -3.69 10.01 -8.83
CA ASP A 83 -3.71 9.01 -7.77
C ASP A 83 -2.83 7.81 -8.14
N GLY A 84 -2.27 7.16 -7.13
CA GLY A 84 -1.32 6.09 -7.32
C GLY A 84 -0.60 5.73 -6.02
N ALA A 85 0.43 4.90 -6.16
CA ALA A 85 1.38 4.62 -5.12
C ALA A 85 2.82 4.79 -5.63
N CYS A 86 3.73 5.07 -4.70
CA CYS A 86 5.17 5.06 -4.92
C CYS A 86 5.89 4.54 -3.67
N PHE A 87 7.15 4.19 -3.82
CA PHE A 87 7.98 3.72 -2.71
C PHE A 87 9.45 4.07 -2.96
N GLU A 88 10.24 4.06 -1.89
CA GLU A 88 11.69 4.25 -1.96
C GLU A 88 12.42 2.96 -1.61
N THR A 89 13.41 2.61 -2.41
CA THR A 89 14.12 1.34 -2.24
C THR A 89 15.53 1.38 -2.79
N PHE A 90 16.35 0.45 -2.30
CA PHE A 90 17.51 -0.06 -3.01
C PHE A 90 17.17 -1.44 -3.60
N TYR A 91 17.43 -1.63 -4.87
CA TYR A 91 17.24 -2.91 -5.56
C TYR A 91 18.59 -3.55 -5.89
N ALA A 92 18.70 -4.84 -5.62
CA ALA A 92 19.79 -5.69 -6.10
C ALA A 92 19.26 -7.08 -6.44
N TYR A 93 19.98 -7.81 -7.31
CA TYR A 93 19.58 -9.16 -7.67
C TYR A 93 19.46 -10.08 -6.45
N ARG A 94 18.28 -10.67 -6.25
CA ARG A 94 18.07 -11.78 -5.31
C ARG A 94 17.90 -13.09 -6.08
N LYS A 95 18.78 -14.04 -5.80
CA LYS A 95 18.75 -15.37 -6.43
C LYS A 95 17.42 -16.07 -6.14
N GLY A 96 16.72 -16.47 -7.21
CA GLY A 96 15.50 -17.27 -7.11
C GLY A 96 14.22 -16.47 -6.85
N ALA A 97 14.24 -15.14 -6.97
CA ALA A 97 13.06 -14.29 -6.81
C ALA A 97 11.84 -14.79 -7.61
N PRO A 98 11.92 -15.17 -8.90
CA PRO A 98 10.76 -15.67 -9.64
C PRO A 98 10.11 -16.93 -9.08
N ARG A 99 10.90 -17.84 -8.49
CA ARG A 99 10.39 -19.06 -7.85
C ARG A 99 9.73 -18.71 -6.51
N LEU A 100 10.40 -17.90 -5.70
CA LEU A 100 9.94 -17.50 -4.37
C LEU A 100 8.64 -16.68 -4.45
N VAL A 101 8.50 -15.78 -5.42
CA VAL A 101 7.26 -15.04 -5.66
C VAL A 101 6.11 -15.99 -5.99
N ARG A 102 6.34 -17.01 -6.81
CA ARG A 102 5.31 -18.01 -7.17
C ARG A 102 4.91 -18.90 -6.00
N GLU A 103 5.83 -19.15 -5.07
CA GLU A 103 5.52 -19.85 -3.82
C GLU A 103 4.71 -18.98 -2.86
N TYR A 104 5.04 -17.69 -2.79
CA TYR A 104 4.39 -16.72 -1.91
C TYR A 104 3.00 -16.32 -2.40
N ALA A 105 2.88 -15.94 -3.66
CA ALA A 105 1.66 -15.45 -4.31
C ALA A 105 1.35 -16.30 -5.56
N PRO A 106 0.92 -17.57 -5.42
CA PRO A 106 0.81 -18.51 -6.55
C PRO A 106 -0.19 -18.12 -7.62
N LYS A 107 -1.15 -17.24 -7.31
CA LYS A 107 -2.20 -16.79 -8.24
C LYS A 107 -1.93 -15.39 -8.82
N ASP A 108 -0.91 -14.69 -8.35
CA ASP A 108 -0.64 -13.31 -8.76
C ASP A 108 0.23 -13.27 -10.02
N THR A 109 -0.42 -13.35 -11.17
CA THR A 109 0.26 -13.37 -12.47
C THR A 109 0.99 -12.06 -12.77
N GLU A 110 0.51 -10.93 -12.26
CA GLU A 110 1.17 -9.64 -12.47
C GLU A 110 2.50 -9.59 -11.74
N LEU A 111 2.50 -10.01 -10.47
CA LEU A 111 3.73 -10.07 -9.69
C LEU A 111 4.73 -11.08 -10.28
N HIS A 112 4.24 -12.18 -10.88
CA HIS A 112 5.10 -13.13 -11.59
C HIS A 112 5.77 -12.48 -12.81
N CYS A 113 5.02 -11.70 -13.59
CA CYS A 113 5.55 -10.97 -14.75
C CYS A 113 6.64 -9.96 -14.33
N ILE A 114 6.43 -9.22 -13.25
CA ILE A 114 7.42 -8.27 -12.70
C ILE A 114 8.71 -9.01 -12.31
N ALA A 115 8.58 -10.12 -11.57
CA ALA A 115 9.72 -10.92 -11.14
C ALA A 115 10.52 -11.49 -12.32
N ASP A 116 9.81 -11.97 -13.36
CA ASP A 116 10.42 -12.51 -14.57
C ASP A 116 11.13 -11.43 -15.38
N ALA A 117 10.55 -10.24 -15.49
CA ALA A 117 11.16 -9.09 -16.17
C ALA A 117 12.49 -8.69 -15.50
N LEU A 118 12.48 -8.51 -14.18
CA LEU A 118 13.69 -8.23 -13.40
C LEU A 118 14.76 -9.31 -13.57
N GLN A 119 14.37 -10.58 -13.53
CA GLN A 119 15.27 -11.72 -13.73
C GLN A 119 15.88 -11.76 -15.14
N ALA A 120 15.09 -11.46 -16.17
CA ALA A 120 15.55 -11.45 -17.56
C ALA A 120 16.57 -10.33 -17.81
N ILE A 121 16.32 -9.13 -17.30
CA ILE A 121 17.23 -7.99 -17.43
C ILE A 121 18.53 -8.24 -16.63
N GLN A 122 18.41 -8.75 -15.41
CA GLN A 122 19.59 -9.12 -14.60
C GLN A 122 20.44 -10.19 -15.27
N ARG A 123 19.85 -11.23 -15.86
CA ARG A 123 20.59 -12.30 -16.55
C ARG A 123 21.47 -11.77 -17.68
N ARG A 124 20.97 -10.78 -18.44
CA ARG A 124 21.72 -10.15 -19.55
C ARG A 124 22.86 -9.26 -19.06
N ASN A 125 22.80 -8.82 -17.81
CA ASN A 125 23.79 -7.97 -17.14
C ASN A 125 24.57 -8.74 -16.06
N PHE A 126 24.64 -10.07 -16.19
CA PHE A 126 25.38 -10.97 -15.30
C PHE A 126 25.04 -10.82 -13.80
N TYR A 127 23.80 -10.43 -13.50
CA TYR A 127 23.28 -10.24 -12.15
C TYR A 127 23.94 -9.10 -11.36
N GLN A 128 24.47 -8.10 -12.07
CA GLN A 128 25.24 -6.99 -11.50
C GLN A 128 24.46 -5.66 -11.45
N LEU A 129 23.20 -5.63 -11.86
CA LEU A 129 22.43 -4.38 -11.80
C LEU A 129 22.03 -4.07 -10.37
N ARG A 130 22.17 -2.81 -10.02
CA ARG A 130 21.61 -2.18 -8.82
C ARG A 130 20.75 -1.01 -9.25
N ALA A 131 19.73 -0.70 -8.45
CA ALA A 131 18.97 0.52 -8.64
C ALA A 131 18.64 1.18 -7.31
N GLU A 132 18.48 2.49 -7.35
CA GLU A 132 17.93 3.27 -6.24
C GLU A 132 16.69 3.99 -6.73
N ALA A 133 15.57 3.81 -6.02
CA ALA A 133 14.36 4.58 -6.20
C ALA A 133 14.24 5.60 -5.06
N SER A 134 13.99 6.85 -5.44
CA SER A 134 13.79 8.00 -4.55
C SER A 134 12.49 8.72 -4.92
N HIS A 135 11.74 9.21 -3.94
CA HIS A 135 10.55 10.02 -4.18
C HIS A 135 10.75 11.42 -3.58
N ARG A 136 10.31 12.46 -4.30
CA ARG A 136 10.27 13.83 -3.79
C ARG A 136 9.01 14.53 -4.28
N GLY A 137 8.27 15.13 -3.36
CA GLY A 137 7.10 15.96 -3.67
C GLY A 137 5.81 15.42 -3.05
N HIS A 138 4.69 16.01 -3.46
CA HIS A 138 3.36 15.73 -2.90
C HIS A 138 2.50 14.80 -3.75
N TYR A 139 2.93 14.48 -4.97
CA TYR A 139 2.26 13.52 -5.85
C TYR A 139 2.79 12.13 -5.56
N CYS A 140 1.90 11.14 -5.42
CA CYS A 140 2.27 9.78 -5.05
C CYS A 140 1.79 8.84 -6.16
N HIS A 141 2.56 8.71 -7.24
CA HIS A 141 2.29 7.73 -8.29
C HIS A 141 3.62 7.22 -8.88
N GLU A 142 3.56 6.21 -9.74
CA GLU A 142 4.73 5.47 -10.23
C GLU A 142 5.73 6.35 -11.00
N HIS A 143 5.24 7.35 -11.73
CA HIS A 143 6.09 8.31 -12.43
C HIS A 143 6.70 9.39 -11.51
N CYS A 144 6.33 9.44 -10.22
CA CYS A 144 7.01 10.29 -9.23
C CYS A 144 8.30 9.67 -8.67
N MET A 145 8.59 8.42 -9.01
CA MET A 145 9.81 7.74 -8.59
C MET A 145 10.98 8.17 -9.49
N GLY A 146 11.95 8.86 -8.92
CA GLY A 146 13.27 9.05 -9.52
C GLY A 146 14.08 7.77 -9.32
N ILE A 147 14.32 7.04 -10.41
CA ILE A 147 15.00 5.75 -10.38
C ILE A 147 16.31 5.88 -11.15
N SER A 148 17.43 5.57 -10.49
CA SER A 148 18.73 5.43 -11.13
C SER A 148 19.13 3.96 -11.15
N VAL A 149 19.68 3.51 -12.27
CA VAL A 149 20.16 2.14 -12.45
C VAL A 149 21.66 2.18 -12.74
N GLU A 150 22.41 1.28 -12.13
CA GLU A 150 23.84 1.14 -12.36
C GLU A 150 24.22 -0.34 -12.45
N ARG A 151 25.37 -0.60 -13.08
CA ARG A 151 25.96 -1.94 -13.13
C ARG A 151 27.24 -1.97 -12.32
N ASP A 152 27.26 -2.77 -11.27
CA ASP A 152 28.45 -2.99 -10.43
C ASP A 152 29.41 -3.96 -11.13
N SER A 153 30.10 -3.45 -12.16
CA SER A 153 31.08 -4.19 -12.94
C SER A 153 32.50 -3.89 -12.44
N PRO A 154 33.24 -4.90 -11.93
CA PRO A 154 34.65 -4.76 -11.55
C PRO A 154 35.57 -4.29 -12.69
N THR A 155 35.15 -4.49 -13.94
CA THR A 155 35.89 -4.12 -15.15
C THR A 155 35.29 -2.90 -15.87
N TYR A 156 34.43 -2.11 -15.21
CA TYR A 156 33.77 -0.93 -15.79
C TYR A 156 33.01 -1.21 -17.11
N GLN A 157 32.41 -2.39 -17.27
CA GLN A 157 31.52 -2.68 -18.39
C GLN A 157 30.19 -1.97 -18.21
N ASP A 158 29.74 -1.28 -19.26
CA ASP A 158 28.42 -0.69 -19.31
C ASP A 158 27.31 -1.75 -19.21
N MET A 159 26.13 -1.32 -18.81
CA MET A 159 24.92 -2.14 -18.85
C MET A 159 24.41 -2.31 -20.29
N THR A 160 23.53 -3.29 -20.52
CA THR A 160 22.84 -3.40 -21.80
C THR A 160 21.97 -2.16 -22.05
N ALA A 161 21.80 -1.76 -23.32
CA ALA A 161 21.13 -0.50 -23.68
C ALA A 161 19.70 -0.37 -23.13
N ASP A 162 19.02 -1.50 -22.90
CA ASP A 162 17.66 -1.58 -22.40
C ASP A 162 17.56 -1.88 -20.89
N ALA A 163 18.70 -1.97 -20.19
CA ALA A 163 18.73 -2.36 -18.79
C ALA A 163 18.10 -1.31 -17.88
N GLU A 164 18.43 -0.03 -18.10
CA GLU A 164 17.90 1.07 -17.30
C GLU A 164 16.38 1.16 -17.43
N GLU A 165 15.87 1.32 -18.66
CA GLU A 165 14.43 1.40 -18.92
C GLU A 165 13.69 0.16 -18.43
N GLY A 166 14.25 -1.04 -18.63
CA GLY A 166 13.63 -2.28 -18.18
C GLY A 166 13.49 -2.37 -16.65
N VAL A 167 14.50 -1.93 -15.88
CA VAL A 167 14.42 -1.92 -14.41
C VAL A 167 13.47 -0.83 -13.93
N ILE A 168 13.50 0.35 -14.56
CA ILE A 168 12.58 1.46 -14.26
C ILE A 168 11.13 1.02 -14.43
N GLU A 169 10.78 0.42 -15.57
CA GLU A 169 9.41 -0.02 -15.83
C GLU A 169 8.97 -1.15 -14.90
N ALA A 170 9.85 -2.10 -14.59
CA ALA A 170 9.51 -3.15 -13.63
C ALA A 170 9.25 -2.60 -12.21
N LEU A 171 9.99 -1.59 -11.75
CA LEU A 171 9.74 -0.95 -10.46
C LEU A 171 8.46 -0.09 -10.48
N ARG A 172 8.14 0.54 -11.62
CA ARG A 172 6.87 1.26 -11.82
C ARG A 172 5.67 0.31 -11.87
N ASP A 173 5.81 -0.84 -12.53
CA ASP A 173 4.80 -1.90 -12.51
C ASP A 173 4.56 -2.41 -11.08
N LEU A 174 5.62 -2.54 -10.29
CA LEU A 174 5.48 -2.90 -8.88
C LEU A 174 4.74 -1.82 -8.06
N ALA A 175 4.95 -0.53 -8.37
CA ALA A 175 4.20 0.56 -7.74
C ALA A 175 2.71 0.56 -8.14
N ARG A 176 2.42 0.27 -9.42
CA ARG A 176 1.05 0.07 -9.93
C ARG A 176 0.36 -1.13 -9.27
N TRP A 177 1.09 -2.23 -9.11
CA TRP A 177 0.60 -3.42 -8.40
C TRP A 177 0.23 -3.09 -6.95
N LEU A 178 1.11 -2.40 -6.21
CA LEU A 178 0.85 -1.96 -4.84
C LEU A 178 -0.41 -1.11 -4.76
N TYR A 179 -0.55 -0.13 -5.65
CA TYR A 179 -1.72 0.73 -5.68
C TYR A 179 -3.02 -0.05 -5.87
N ARG A 180 -3.03 -1.07 -6.74
CA ARG A 180 -4.20 -1.95 -6.91
C ARG A 180 -4.52 -2.80 -5.68
N GLN A 181 -3.51 -3.22 -4.91
CA GLN A 181 -3.78 -3.92 -3.64
C GLN A 181 -4.40 -2.98 -2.61
N LEU A 182 -3.92 -1.73 -2.54
CA LEU A 182 -4.49 -0.70 -1.68
C LEU A 182 -5.94 -0.38 -2.06
N GLU A 183 -6.23 -0.26 -3.36
CA GLU A 183 -7.59 -0.03 -3.87
C GLU A 183 -8.53 -1.18 -3.53
N ARG A 184 -8.10 -2.44 -3.72
CA ARG A 184 -8.90 -3.63 -3.37
C ARG A 184 -9.20 -3.72 -1.89
N GLU A 185 -8.22 -3.45 -1.04
CA GLU A 185 -8.41 -3.44 0.41
C GLU A 185 -9.38 -2.33 0.82
N TYR A 186 -9.24 -1.14 0.23
CA TYR A 186 -10.15 -0.03 0.49
C TYR A 186 -11.59 -0.37 0.06
N GLU A 187 -11.78 -0.92 -1.14
CA GLU A 187 -13.09 -1.36 -1.65
C GLU A 187 -13.71 -2.45 -0.76
N TYR A 188 -12.91 -3.40 -0.28
CA TYR A 188 -13.37 -4.44 0.63
C TYR A 188 -13.82 -3.86 1.97
N LEU A 189 -12.99 -3.03 2.60
CA LEU A 189 -13.28 -2.42 3.89
C LEU A 189 -14.48 -1.46 3.81
N SER A 190 -14.69 -0.80 2.67
CA SER A 190 -15.83 0.09 2.44
C SER A 190 -17.09 -0.59 1.90
N SER A 191 -17.08 -1.92 1.74
CA SER A 191 -18.27 -2.68 1.35
C SER A 191 -19.30 -2.70 2.47
N ASP A 192 -20.60 -2.62 2.11
CA ASP A 192 -21.70 -2.58 3.07
C ASP A 192 -21.64 -3.73 4.09
N GLU A 193 -21.29 -4.94 3.65
CA GLU A 193 -21.21 -6.13 4.51
C GLU A 193 -20.13 -5.98 5.59
N VAL A 194 -18.92 -5.56 5.20
CA VAL A 194 -17.80 -5.39 6.13
C VAL A 194 -18.04 -4.21 7.07
N VAL A 195 -18.62 -3.12 6.55
CA VAL A 195 -19.00 -1.95 7.35
C VAL A 195 -20.04 -2.32 8.39
N ASP A 196 -21.08 -3.07 8.03
CA ASP A 196 -22.14 -3.50 8.94
C ASP A 196 -21.58 -4.38 10.08
N GLU A 197 -20.72 -5.34 9.71
CA GLU A 197 -20.01 -6.19 10.68
C GLU A 197 -19.13 -5.36 11.62
N ALA A 198 -18.35 -4.42 11.08
CA ALA A 198 -17.44 -3.59 11.88
C ALA A 198 -18.19 -2.64 12.81
N ILE A 199 -19.26 -2.00 12.34
CA ILE A 199 -20.10 -1.13 13.17
C ILE A 199 -20.71 -1.93 14.33
N THR A 200 -21.22 -3.13 14.03
CA THR A 200 -21.85 -4.01 15.02
C THR A 200 -20.83 -4.53 16.03
N ALA A 201 -19.65 -4.97 15.58
CA ALA A 201 -18.60 -5.50 16.44
C ALA A 201 -18.02 -4.45 17.39
N ASN A 202 -17.90 -3.20 16.95
CA ASN A 202 -17.44 -2.08 17.78
C ASN A 202 -18.54 -1.55 18.73
N GLY A 203 -19.78 -2.01 18.60
CA GLY A 203 -20.89 -1.63 19.46
C GLY A 203 -21.24 -0.14 19.36
N TYR A 204 -21.02 0.47 18.19
CA TYR A 204 -21.37 1.87 17.99
C TYR A 204 -22.88 2.09 18.11
N THR A 205 -23.22 3.23 18.69
CA THR A 205 -24.60 3.66 18.89
C THR A 205 -24.90 4.90 18.06
N PHE A 206 -26.15 5.02 17.64
CA PHE A 206 -26.62 6.05 16.71
C PHE A 206 -27.93 6.67 17.20
N THR A 207 -28.23 7.88 16.74
CA THR A 207 -29.58 8.44 16.86
C THR A 207 -30.55 7.74 15.90
N GLU A 208 -31.86 7.95 16.06
CA GLU A 208 -32.89 7.38 15.16
C GLU A 208 -32.61 7.70 13.68
N THR A 209 -31.94 8.83 13.41
CA THR A 209 -31.60 9.28 12.06
C THR A 209 -30.28 8.73 11.52
N GLY A 210 -29.59 7.84 12.26
CA GLY A 210 -28.32 7.24 11.85
C GLY A 210 -27.07 8.08 12.13
N GLN A 211 -27.17 9.15 12.92
CA GLN A 211 -26.00 9.94 13.32
C GLN A 211 -25.27 9.25 14.46
N ARG A 212 -23.93 9.15 14.37
CA ARG A 212 -23.11 8.57 15.43
C ARG A 212 -23.28 9.31 16.76
N PHE A 213 -23.44 8.56 17.85
CA PHE A 213 -23.60 9.11 19.19
C PHE A 213 -22.63 8.51 20.22
N GLY A 214 -21.75 9.32 20.81
CA GLY A 214 -20.81 8.90 21.86
C GLY A 214 -19.41 8.77 21.32
#